data_AF-A0A7X3NRM9-F1
#
_entry.id   AF-A0A7X3NRM9-F1
#
_cell.length_a   1.000
_cell.length_b   1.000
_cell.length_c   1.000
_cell.angle_alpha   90.00
_cell.angle_beta   90.00
_cell.angle_gamma   90.00
#
_symmetry.space_group_name_H-M   'P 1'
#
loop_
_entity.id
_entity.type
_entity.pdbx_description
1 polymer ?
#
loop_
_entity_poly.entity_id
_entity_poly.type
_entity_poly.pdbx_seq_one_letter_code
_entity_poly.pdbx_strand_id
1 'polypeptide(L)'
;MTPELTYKIAKCCLPQENDPITGYFKEDGTIAIHHTTCNAVQGLRPERLLAVAWDEIQATERLVDSVTIAPEFDELDETDYFILKHHQEFGMDYSIVVAEALRIPLEEMHQRHRKLRALGGLKRVEGRIIHYRKNIVKGKWIKHRNHTYYELTPEGKTWIQAFEKKQMAPET
;
A
#
# COMPACT_ATOMS: atom_id res chain seq x y z
N MET A 1 8.07 -1.34 -21.71
CA MET A 1 7.46 -1.49 -20.37
C MET A 1 6.02 -1.03 -20.50
N THR A 2 5.07 -1.96 -20.52
CA THR A 2 3.64 -1.64 -20.44
C THR A 2 3.37 -1.03 -19.06
N PRO A 3 2.62 0.07 -18.95
CA PRO A 3 2.25 0.61 -17.64
C PRO A 3 1.46 -0.44 -16.87
N GLU A 4 1.81 -0.63 -15.60
CA GLU A 4 1.09 -1.51 -14.69
C GLU A 4 -0.27 -0.85 -14.38
N LEU A 5 -1.32 -1.35 -15.04
CA LEU A 5 -2.67 -0.79 -14.92
C LEU A 5 -3.29 -1.24 -13.60
N THR A 6 -3.82 -0.29 -12.83
CA THR A 6 -4.56 -0.58 -11.60
C THR A 6 -6.05 -0.40 -11.84
N TYR A 7 -6.82 -1.49 -11.71
CA TYR A 7 -8.28 -1.47 -11.79
C TYR A 7 -8.91 -1.29 -10.41
N LYS A 8 -9.97 -0.47 -10.30
CA LYS A 8 -10.75 -0.32 -9.06
C LYS A 8 -12.24 -0.26 -9.35
N ILE A 9 -13.02 -1.15 -8.72
CA ILE A 9 -14.48 -1.13 -8.78
C ILE A 9 -15.01 0.19 -8.19
N ALA A 10 -15.88 0.88 -8.94
CA ALA A 10 -16.45 2.14 -8.51
C ALA A 10 -17.50 1.93 -7.42
N LYS A 11 -17.39 2.71 -6.34
CA LYS A 11 -18.31 2.65 -5.19
C LYS A 11 -19.74 3.10 -5.49
N CYS A 12 -19.98 3.77 -6.63
CA CYS A 12 -21.29 4.33 -6.97
C CYS A 12 -22.25 3.31 -7.60
N CYS A 13 -21.74 2.34 -8.35
CA CYS A 13 -22.56 1.34 -9.05
C CYS A 13 -22.17 -0.10 -8.73
N LEU A 14 -21.01 -0.34 -8.09
CA LEU A 14 -20.57 -1.65 -7.61
C LEU A 14 -20.83 -2.79 -8.62
N PRO A 15 -20.38 -2.65 -9.88
CA PRO A 15 -20.61 -3.68 -10.90
C PRO A 15 -20.01 -5.02 -10.45
N GLN A 16 -20.75 -6.09 -10.72
CA GLN A 16 -20.38 -7.47 -10.41
C GLN A 16 -19.85 -8.20 -11.64
N GLU A 17 -19.16 -9.31 -11.41
CA GLU A 17 -18.63 -10.15 -12.49
C GLU A 17 -19.74 -10.50 -13.51
N ASN A 18 -19.42 -10.36 -14.79
CA ASN A 18 -20.32 -10.48 -15.95
C ASN A 18 -21.24 -9.27 -16.23
N ASP A 19 -21.28 -8.25 -15.37
CA ASP A 19 -21.99 -7.01 -15.69
C ASP A 19 -21.35 -6.31 -16.90
N PRO A 20 -22.13 -5.60 -17.74
CA PRO A 20 -21.56 -4.77 -18.79
C PRO A 20 -20.84 -3.58 -18.15
N ILE A 21 -19.52 -3.53 -18.30
CA ILE A 21 -18.65 -2.53 -17.67
C ILE A 21 -17.99 -1.57 -18.66
N THR A 22 -17.57 -0.43 -18.15
CA THR A 22 -16.69 0.54 -18.80
C THR A 22 -15.65 1.06 -17.81
N GLY A 23 -14.44 1.32 -18.30
CA GLY A 23 -13.37 1.91 -17.51
C GLY A 23 -13.29 3.41 -17.70
N TYR A 24 -12.96 4.15 -16.64
CA TYR A 24 -12.58 5.56 -16.73
C TYR A 24 -11.15 5.76 -16.21
N PHE A 25 -10.26 6.21 -17.08
CA PHE A 25 -8.84 6.42 -16.76
C PHE A 25 -8.64 7.72 -15.98
N LYS A 26 -8.28 7.62 -14.70
CA LYS A 26 -8.03 8.75 -13.79
C LYS A 26 -6.62 9.31 -13.93
N GLU A 27 -6.40 10.52 -13.42
CA GLU A 27 -5.12 11.24 -13.54
C GLU A 27 -4.00 10.59 -12.71
N ASP A 28 -4.40 9.85 -11.67
CA ASP A 28 -3.50 9.07 -10.83
C ASP A 28 -3.10 7.72 -11.45
N GLY A 29 -3.50 7.45 -12.70
CA GLY A 29 -3.21 6.20 -13.41
C GLY A 29 -4.16 5.05 -13.09
N THR A 30 -5.15 5.24 -12.21
CA THR A 30 -6.16 4.22 -11.89
C THR A 30 -7.26 4.16 -12.96
N ILE A 31 -7.66 2.96 -13.37
CA ILE A 31 -8.88 2.75 -14.16
C ILE A 31 -10.04 2.43 -13.20
N ALA A 32 -11.01 3.34 -13.09
CA ALA A 32 -12.23 3.10 -12.31
C ALA A 32 -13.25 2.33 -13.15
N ILE A 33 -13.71 1.19 -12.64
CA ILE A 33 -14.68 0.32 -13.31
C ILE A 33 -16.10 0.69 -12.93
N HIS A 34 -16.89 1.08 -13.91
CA HIS A 34 -18.30 1.43 -13.76
C HIS A 34 -19.17 0.48 -14.57
N HIS A 35 -20.43 0.33 -14.17
CA HIS A 35 -21.45 -0.22 -15.07
C HIS A 35 -21.61 0.72 -16.29
N THR A 36 -21.81 0.17 -17.49
CA THR A 36 -21.95 0.96 -18.74
C THR A 36 -23.08 1.98 -18.68
N THR A 37 -24.12 1.72 -17.89
CA THR A 37 -25.28 2.60 -17.69
C THR A 37 -25.14 3.55 -16.49
N CYS A 38 -23.98 3.64 -15.85
CA CYS A 38 -23.79 4.45 -14.65
C CYS A 38 -23.96 5.95 -14.93
N ASN A 39 -24.91 6.63 -14.26
CA ASN A 39 -25.12 8.08 -14.43
C ASN A 39 -23.86 8.92 -14.14
N ALA A 40 -23.03 8.50 -13.19
CA ALA A 40 -21.81 9.22 -12.83
C ALA A 40 -20.76 9.24 -13.96
N VAL A 41 -20.84 8.29 -14.92
CA VAL A 41 -19.89 8.20 -16.04
C VAL A 41 -20.29 9.09 -17.22
N GLN A 42 -21.59 9.38 -17.36
CA GLN A 42 -22.13 10.13 -18.51
C GLN A 42 -21.61 11.57 -18.59
N GLY A 43 -21.26 12.18 -17.45
CA GLY A 43 -20.71 13.54 -17.38
C GLY A 43 -19.19 13.61 -17.46
N LEU A 44 -18.51 12.48 -17.63
CA LEU A 44 -17.04 12.44 -17.69
C LEU A 44 -16.52 12.64 -19.10
N ARG A 45 -15.22 12.96 -19.17
CA ARG A 45 -14.49 13.17 -20.43
C ARG A 45 -14.47 11.90 -21.28
N PRO A 46 -15.12 11.87 -22.46
CA PRO A 46 -15.25 10.65 -23.27
C PRO A 46 -13.90 10.07 -23.73
N GLU A 47 -12.90 10.93 -23.97
CA GLU A 47 -11.57 10.52 -24.39
C GLU A 47 -10.79 9.73 -23.33
N ARG A 48 -11.30 9.69 -22.10
CA ARG A 48 -10.74 8.92 -20.97
C ARG A 48 -11.55 7.67 -20.65
N LEU A 49 -12.62 7.40 -21.41
CA LEU A 49 -13.39 6.17 -21.31
C LEU A 49 -12.66 5.07 -22.08
N LEU A 50 -12.58 3.90 -21.45
CA LEU A 50 -11.94 2.72 -21.98
C LEU A 50 -12.98 1.60 -22.07
N ALA A 51 -12.95 0.86 -23.17
CA ALA A 51 -13.57 -0.46 -23.21
C ALA A 51 -12.70 -1.39 -22.36
N VAL A 52 -13.32 -2.01 -21.36
CA VAL A 52 -12.63 -2.92 -20.42
C VAL A 52 -13.45 -4.20 -20.34
N ALA A 53 -12.78 -5.34 -20.25
CA ALA A 53 -13.41 -6.64 -20.06
C ALA A 53 -13.05 -7.22 -18.68
N TRP A 54 -13.94 -8.04 -18.12
CA TRP A 54 -13.68 -8.74 -16.85
C TRP A 54 -12.44 -9.63 -16.93
N ASP A 55 -12.24 -10.32 -18.05
CA ASP A 55 -11.06 -11.17 -18.27
C ASP A 55 -9.73 -10.40 -18.17
N GLU A 56 -9.71 -9.14 -18.60
CA GLU A 56 -8.53 -8.28 -18.50
C GLU A 56 -8.25 -7.86 -17.04
N ILE A 57 -9.31 -7.51 -16.30
CA ILE A 57 -9.22 -7.21 -14.86
C ILE A 57 -8.68 -8.44 -14.13
N GLN A 58 -9.27 -9.61 -14.38
CA GLN A 58 -8.89 -10.87 -13.75
C GLN A 58 -7.47 -11.31 -14.14
N ALA A 59 -7.07 -11.15 -15.40
CA ALA A 59 -5.70 -11.44 -15.83
C ALA A 59 -4.69 -10.54 -15.10
N THR A 60 -5.03 -9.26 -14.91
CA THR A 60 -4.19 -8.32 -14.16
C THR A 60 -4.11 -8.69 -12.68
N GLU A 61 -5.23 -9.03 -12.05
CA GLU A 61 -5.27 -9.48 -10.64
C GLU A 61 -4.45 -10.77 -10.44
N ARG A 62 -4.56 -11.75 -11.34
CA ARG A 62 -3.77 -12.99 -11.28
C ARG A 62 -2.26 -12.75 -11.40
N LEU A 63 -1.85 -11.78 -12.22
CA LEU A 63 -0.43 -11.41 -12.33
C LEU A 63 0.07 -10.84 -11.00
N VAL A 64 -0.73 -10.02 -10.32
CA VAL A 64 -0.41 -9.46 -9.00
C VAL A 64 -0.39 -10.55 -7.92
N ASP A 65 -1.21 -11.58 -8.02
CA ASP A 65 -1.20 -12.69 -7.06
C ASP A 65 0.00 -13.64 -7.22
N SER A 66 0.60 -13.69 -8.41
CA SER A 66 1.83 -14.46 -8.66
C SER A 66 3.11 -13.79 -8.17
N VAL A 67 3.03 -12.68 -7.43
CA VAL A 67 4.20 -12.06 -6.80
C VAL A 67 4.83 -13.08 -5.85
N THR A 68 5.90 -13.71 -6.31
CA THR A 68 6.80 -14.50 -5.49
C THR A 68 7.26 -13.60 -4.36
N ILE A 69 6.80 -13.87 -3.15
CA ILE A 69 7.24 -13.14 -1.98
C ILE A 69 8.74 -13.41 -1.85
N ALA A 70 9.51 -12.34 -1.68
CA ALA A 70 10.96 -12.44 -1.57
C ALA A 70 11.33 -13.36 -0.38
N PRO A 71 12.36 -14.22 -0.50
CA PRO A 71 12.74 -15.17 0.55
C PRO A 71 13.06 -14.50 1.89
N GLU A 72 13.44 -13.23 1.87
CA GLU A 72 13.63 -12.38 3.05
C GLU A 72 12.38 -12.32 3.96
N PHE A 73 11.19 -12.53 3.40
CA PHE A 73 9.94 -12.55 4.16
C PHE A 73 9.87 -13.72 5.15
N ASP A 74 10.49 -14.85 4.84
CA ASP A 74 10.47 -16.04 5.71
C ASP A 74 11.22 -15.79 7.02
N GLU A 75 12.11 -14.79 7.05
CA GLU A 75 12.80 -14.37 8.26
C GLU A 75 11.94 -13.49 9.18
N LEU A 76 10.78 -12.99 8.71
CA LEU A 76 9.96 -12.02 9.42
C LEU A 76 8.92 -12.69 10.33
N ASP A 77 8.65 -12.05 11.47
CA ASP A 77 7.62 -12.48 12.41
C ASP A 77 6.51 -11.44 12.58
N GLU A 78 5.57 -11.72 13.48
CA GLU A 78 4.44 -10.85 13.77
C GLU A 78 4.87 -9.47 14.30
N THR A 79 6.00 -9.39 15.01
CA THR A 79 6.52 -8.11 15.50
C THR A 79 6.99 -7.24 14.33
N ASP A 80 7.69 -7.85 13.37
CA ASP A 80 8.10 -7.18 12.14
C ASP A 80 6.88 -6.69 11.34
N TYR A 81 5.80 -7.50 11.27
CA TYR A 81 4.53 -7.08 10.68
C TYR A 81 3.96 -5.82 11.34
N PHE A 82 3.84 -5.78 12.67
CA PHE A 82 3.28 -4.61 13.36
C PHE A 82 4.10 -3.34 13.17
N ILE A 83 5.43 -3.46 13.08
CA ILE A 83 6.32 -2.33 12.77
C ILE A 83 6.05 -1.78 11.36
N LEU A 84 5.97 -2.67 10.36
CA LEU A 84 5.65 -2.28 8.99
C LEU A 84 4.25 -1.65 8.90
N LYS A 85 3.27 -2.24 9.60
CA LYS A 85 1.89 -1.74 9.65
C LYS A 85 1.80 -0.34 10.27
N HIS A 86 2.53 -0.09 11.37
CA HIS A 86 2.65 1.25 11.97
C HIS A 86 3.11 2.28 10.93
N HIS A 87 4.16 1.97 10.17
CA HIS A 87 4.65 2.88 9.12
C HIS A 87 3.68 3.05 7.94
N GLN A 88 2.89 2.02 7.61
CA GLN A 88 1.83 2.14 6.60
C GLN A 88 0.76 3.14 7.04
N GLU A 89 0.32 3.05 8.29
CA GLU A 89 -0.76 3.84 8.88
C GLU A 89 -0.34 5.28 9.20
N PHE A 90 0.80 5.45 9.88
CA PHE A 90 1.23 6.74 10.39
C PHE A 90 2.26 7.43 9.50
N GLY A 91 2.92 6.71 8.59
CA GLY A 91 3.94 7.27 7.70
C GLY A 91 5.35 7.24 8.30
N MET A 92 6.13 8.28 8.06
CA MET A 92 7.54 8.34 8.48
C MET A 92 7.68 8.53 9.98
N ASP A 93 8.49 7.68 10.61
CA ASP A 93 8.69 7.70 12.06
C ASP A 93 10.07 7.25 12.51
N TYR A 94 10.43 7.55 13.75
CA TYR A 94 11.68 7.11 14.37
C TYR A 94 11.42 6.10 15.49
N SER A 95 12.44 5.26 15.76
CA SER A 95 12.34 4.06 16.59
C SER A 95 11.73 4.28 17.98
N ILE A 96 12.04 5.38 18.67
CA ILE A 96 11.51 5.64 20.01
C ILE A 96 9.99 5.68 19.99
N VAL A 97 9.39 6.36 19.02
CA VAL A 97 7.93 6.50 19.01
C VAL A 97 7.24 5.23 18.54
N VAL A 98 7.86 4.46 17.65
CA VAL A 98 7.34 3.15 17.25
C VAL A 98 7.41 2.17 18.42
N ALA A 99 8.51 2.17 19.18
CA ALA A 99 8.70 1.37 20.38
C ALA A 99 7.62 1.69 21.44
N GLU A 100 7.37 2.97 21.69
CA GLU A 100 6.31 3.40 22.62
C GLU A 100 4.92 2.98 22.14
N ALA A 101 4.61 3.16 20.85
CA ALA A 101 3.31 2.81 20.28
C ALA A 101 3.02 1.31 20.37
N LEU A 102 4.00 0.47 20.05
CA LEU A 102 3.87 -0.99 20.03
C LEU A 102 4.24 -1.65 21.37
N ARG A 103 4.67 -0.88 22.37
CA ARG A 103 5.14 -1.36 23.68
C ARG A 103 6.28 -2.38 23.58
N ILE A 104 7.19 -2.15 22.64
CA ILE A 104 8.38 -2.98 22.41
C ILE A 104 9.59 -2.28 23.05
N PRO A 105 10.51 -3.00 23.73
CA PRO A 105 11.75 -2.41 24.24
C PRO A 105 12.53 -1.65 23.14
N LEU A 106 13.05 -0.46 23.46
CA LEU A 106 13.71 0.40 22.46
C LEU A 106 14.90 -0.29 21.75
N GLU A 107 15.67 -1.09 22.48
CA GLU A 107 16.79 -1.83 21.89
C GLU A 107 16.30 -2.88 20.89
N GLU A 108 15.23 -3.61 21.20
CA GLU A 108 14.61 -4.53 20.25
C GLU A 108 14.08 -3.78 19.03
N MET A 109 13.38 -2.65 19.21
CA MET A 109 12.92 -1.82 18.10
C MET A 109 14.08 -1.36 17.19
N HIS A 110 15.23 -0.99 17.77
CA HIS A 110 16.43 -0.66 16.98
C HIS A 110 16.94 -1.86 16.17
N GLN A 111 16.94 -3.05 16.75
CA GLN A 111 17.35 -4.28 16.06
C GLN A 111 16.39 -4.60 14.91
N ARG A 112 15.07 -4.54 15.16
CA ARG A 112 14.04 -4.76 14.14
C ARG A 112 14.10 -3.74 13.01
N HIS A 113 14.24 -2.45 13.31
CA HIS A 113 14.45 -1.42 12.28
C HIS A 113 15.76 -1.60 11.48
N ARG A 114 16.82 -2.15 12.08
CA ARG A 114 18.04 -2.51 11.33
C ARG A 114 17.78 -3.70 10.42
N LYS A 115 17.13 -4.75 10.91
CA LYS A 115 16.74 -5.95 10.15
C LYS A 115 15.86 -5.58 8.95
N LEU A 116 14.73 -4.91 9.20
CA LEU A 116 13.81 -4.48 8.14
C LEU A 116 14.46 -3.55 7.10
N ARG A 117 15.48 -2.80 7.48
CA ARG A 117 16.30 -2.04 6.52
C ARG A 117 17.25 -2.90 5.71
N ALA A 118 17.91 -3.87 6.34
CA ALA A 118 18.84 -4.77 5.67
C ALA A 118 18.12 -5.63 4.62
N LEU A 119 16.91 -6.09 4.96
CA LEU A 119 16.06 -6.88 4.08
C LEU A 119 15.31 -6.04 3.04
N GLY A 120 15.23 -4.70 3.21
CA GLY A 120 14.65 -3.79 2.23
C GLY A 120 13.19 -3.37 2.48
N GLY A 121 12.54 -3.81 3.57
CA GLY A 121 11.19 -3.40 3.94
C GLY A 121 11.07 -1.95 4.45
N LEU A 122 12.14 -1.41 5.02
CA LEU A 122 12.25 -0.01 5.44
C LEU A 122 13.47 0.67 4.80
N LYS A 123 13.42 1.99 4.65
CA LYS A 123 14.59 2.80 4.29
C LYS A 123 14.73 4.01 5.21
N ARG A 124 15.95 4.54 5.33
CA ARG A 124 16.17 5.81 6.04
C ARG A 124 15.67 6.96 5.18
N VAL A 125 15.04 7.93 5.81
CA VAL A 125 14.76 9.22 5.19
C VAL A 125 16.08 9.98 5.06
N GLU A 126 16.35 10.60 3.91
CA GLU A 126 17.60 11.32 3.66
C GLU A 126 17.46 12.83 3.89
N GLY A 127 16.32 13.42 3.52
CA GLY A 127 16.04 14.86 3.68
C GLY A 127 15.97 15.33 5.13
N ARG A 128 16.58 16.49 5.42
CA ARG A 128 16.53 17.14 6.75
C ARG A 128 15.14 17.70 7.07
N ILE A 129 14.40 18.09 6.05
CA ILE A 129 13.00 18.51 6.16
C ILE A 129 12.14 17.33 5.74
N ILE A 130 11.24 16.91 6.62
CA ILE A 130 10.39 15.74 6.38
C ILE A 130 8.92 16.10 6.50
N HIS A 131 8.10 15.43 5.68
CA HIS A 131 6.65 15.38 5.86
C HIS A 131 6.33 14.36 6.96
N TYR A 132 6.16 14.86 8.16
CA TYR A 132 5.80 14.12 9.35
C TYR A 132 4.39 13.53 9.28
N ARG A 133 4.13 12.55 10.14
CA ARG A 133 3.00 11.60 10.15
C ARG A 133 1.66 12.05 9.58
N LYS A 134 0.90 11.07 9.11
CA LYS A 134 -0.54 11.19 8.84
C LYS A 134 -1.30 11.47 10.16
N ASN A 135 -2.48 12.06 10.05
CA ASN A 135 -3.38 12.40 11.18
C ASN A 135 -2.85 13.47 12.15
N ILE A 136 -1.95 14.36 11.69
CA ILE A 136 -1.49 15.51 12.46
C ILE A 136 -2.28 16.77 12.11
N VAL A 137 -2.42 17.65 13.11
CA VAL A 137 -3.05 18.98 12.99
C VAL A 137 -2.52 19.74 11.78
N LYS A 138 -3.44 20.41 11.07
CA LYS A 138 -3.15 21.18 9.86
C LYS A 138 -2.01 22.18 10.08
N GLY A 139 -0.94 22.05 9.29
CA GLY A 139 0.24 22.91 9.34
C GLY A 139 1.42 22.39 10.17
N LYS A 140 1.30 21.26 10.89
CA LYS A 140 2.39 20.68 11.70
C LYS A 140 3.11 19.49 11.04
N TRP A 141 2.87 19.28 9.75
CA TRP A 141 3.44 18.18 8.95
C TRP A 141 4.88 18.41 8.51
N ILE A 142 5.42 19.63 8.54
CA ILE A 142 6.83 19.84 8.18
C ILE A 142 7.66 19.84 9.46
N LYS A 143 8.63 18.94 9.54
CA LYS A 143 9.56 18.83 10.68
C LYS A 143 11.01 18.89 10.22
N HIS A 144 11.83 19.56 11.02
CA HIS A 144 13.28 19.38 10.95
C HIS A 144 13.65 18.06 11.63
N ARG A 145 14.46 17.25 10.96
CA ARG A 145 14.83 15.92 11.41
C ARG A 145 16.02 15.96 12.36
N ASN A 146 15.78 15.62 13.63
CA ASN A 146 16.82 15.46 14.66
C ASN A 146 17.10 13.99 15.01
N HIS A 147 16.31 13.05 14.49
CA HIS A 147 16.44 11.61 14.72
C HIS A 147 16.52 10.85 13.40
N THR A 148 16.82 9.56 13.44
CA THR A 148 16.74 8.71 12.24
C THR A 148 15.28 8.33 12.01
N TYR A 149 14.72 8.81 10.91
CA TYR A 149 13.37 8.45 10.48
C TYR A 149 13.43 7.34 9.43
N TYR A 150 12.43 6.48 9.46
CA TYR A 150 12.26 5.35 8.57
C TYR A 150 11.00 5.55 7.74
N GLU A 151 11.08 5.14 6.48
CA GLU A 151 9.97 5.14 5.53
C GLU A 151 9.74 3.72 5.02
N LEU A 152 8.47 3.35 4.87
CA LEU A 152 8.04 2.08 4.28
C LEU A 152 8.37 2.01 2.79
N THR A 153 9.01 0.93 2.34
CA THR A 153 9.32 0.70 0.93
C THR A 153 8.16 0.01 0.20
N PRO A 154 8.17 -0.06 -1.14
CA PRO A 154 7.24 -0.91 -1.88
C PRO A 154 7.29 -2.37 -1.41
N GLU A 155 8.49 -2.91 -1.24
CA GLU A 155 8.72 -4.28 -0.73
C GLU A 155 8.05 -4.51 0.62
N GLY A 156 8.25 -3.58 1.57
CA GLY A 156 7.60 -3.66 2.88
C GLY A 156 6.08 -3.64 2.81
N LYS A 157 5.47 -2.99 1.79
CA LYS A 157 4.00 -3.05 1.58
C LYS A 157 3.56 -4.43 1.08
N THR A 158 4.32 -5.04 0.19
CA THR A 158 4.06 -6.40 -0.30
C THR A 158 4.10 -7.39 0.86
N TRP A 159 5.07 -7.25 1.78
CA TRP A 159 5.15 -8.11 2.97
C TRP A 159 3.96 -7.94 3.92
N ILE A 160 3.44 -6.71 4.12
CA ILE A 160 2.20 -6.50 4.90
C ILE A 160 1.04 -7.30 4.29
N GLN A 161 0.86 -7.22 2.96
CA GLN A 161 -0.19 -7.97 2.26
C GLN A 161 -0.01 -9.48 2.39
N ALA A 162 1.23 -9.96 2.32
CA ALA A 162 1.55 -11.37 2.53
C ALA A 162 1.19 -11.86 3.95
N PHE A 163 1.50 -11.06 4.98
CA PHE A 163 1.08 -11.36 6.35
C PHE A 163 -0.45 -11.40 6.50
N GLU A 164 -1.16 -10.42 5.95
CA GLU A 164 -2.63 -10.36 5.99
C GLU A 164 -3.26 -11.56 5.28
N LYS A 165 -2.75 -11.93 4.10
CA LYS A 165 -3.17 -13.15 3.37
C LYS A 165 -2.90 -14.42 4.21
N LYS A 166 -1.74 -14.53 4.86
CA LYS A 166 -1.39 -15.68 5.71
C LYS A 166 -2.33 -15.82 6.92
N GLN A 167 -2.75 -14.71 7.52
CA GLN A 167 -3.71 -14.72 8.65
C GLN A 167 -5.16 -15.00 8.22
N MET A 168 -5.51 -14.72 6.96
CA MET A 168 -6.84 -14.99 6.39
C MET A 168 -6.99 -16.41 5.81
N ALA A 169 -5.90 -17.17 5.68
CA ALA A 169 -5.96 -18.56 5.25
C ALA A 169 -6.57 -19.43 6.37
N PRO A 170 -7.67 -20.17 6.13
CA PRO A 170 -8.25 -21.04 7.15
C PRO A 170 -7.25 -22.13 7.56
N GLU A 171 -7.11 -22.34 8.87
CA GLU A 171 -6.43 -23.52 9.42
C GLU A 171 -7.12 -24.76 8.81
N THR A 172 -6.39 -25.52 8.00
CA THR A 172 -6.89 -26.72 7.32
C THR A 172 -6.93 -27.91 8.27
#